data_AF-A0A534HRB7-F1
#
_entry.id   AF-A0A534HRB7-F1
#
_cell.length_a   1.000
_cell.length_b   1.000
_cell.length_c   1.000
_cell.angle_alpha   90.00
_cell.angle_beta   90.00
_cell.angle_gamma   90.00
#
_symmetry.space_group_name_H-M   'P 1'
#
loop_
_entity.id
_entity.type
_entity.pdbx_description
1 polymer ?
#
loop_
_entity_poly.entity_id
_entity_poly.type
_entity_poly.pdbx_seq_one_letter_code
_entity_poly.pdbx_strand_id
1 'polypeptide(L)'
;MAAVSAGLLLYRRRGSRPEVFLVHPGGPYWAKKDDGAWSVPKGLVNPDEDELACARREFREETGFETDEGGRERDLGIFPQPSGKRLHVWAIDGDCNPADLKSNLFEMEWPP
;
A
#
# COMPACT_ATOMS: atom_id res chain seq x y z
N MET A 1 18.78 -0.64 13.96
CA MET A 1 18.46 0.01 12.67
C MET A 1 16.99 0.39 12.68
N ALA A 2 16.59 1.54 12.12
CA ALA A 2 15.18 1.89 11.98
C ALA A 2 14.52 0.93 10.99
N ALA A 3 13.35 0.37 11.34
CA ALA A 3 12.62 -0.53 10.46
C ALA A 3 12.19 0.19 9.18
N VAL A 4 12.22 -0.54 8.06
CA VAL A 4 11.80 -0.05 6.75
C VAL A 4 10.48 -0.68 6.37
N SER A 5 9.58 0.15 5.89
CA SER A 5 8.36 -0.26 5.21
C SER A 5 8.47 0.08 3.73
N ALA A 6 7.82 -0.72 2.91
CA ALA A 6 7.72 -0.49 1.48
C ALA A 6 6.25 -0.42 1.07
N GLY A 7 5.93 0.46 0.11
CA GLY A 7 4.56 0.68 -0.34
C GLY A 7 4.44 0.91 -1.84
N LEU A 8 3.25 0.63 -2.37
CA LEU A 8 2.96 0.67 -3.80
C LEU A 8 1.82 1.62 -4.11
N LEU A 9 2.08 2.59 -5.00
CA LEU A 9 1.10 3.52 -5.54
C LEU A 9 0.71 3.08 -6.95
N LEU A 10 -0.33 2.26 -7.06
CA LEU A 10 -0.88 1.90 -8.36
C LEU A 10 -1.50 3.16 -8.97
N TYR A 11 -1.18 3.46 -10.23
CA TYR A 11 -1.76 4.60 -10.92
C TYR A 11 -2.20 4.25 -12.34
N ARG A 12 -3.26 4.90 -12.78
CA ARG A 12 -3.72 4.87 -14.18
C ARG A 12 -3.85 6.27 -14.73
N ARG A 13 -3.95 6.38 -16.05
CA ARG A 13 -4.29 7.64 -16.73
C ARG A 13 -5.66 7.52 -17.37
N ARG A 14 -6.54 8.47 -17.07
CA ARG A 14 -7.79 8.69 -17.81
C ARG A 14 -7.66 10.00 -18.57
N GLY A 15 -7.25 9.90 -19.84
CA GLY A 15 -6.83 11.05 -20.64
C GLY A 15 -5.60 11.73 -20.03
N SER A 16 -5.70 13.03 -19.73
CA SER A 16 -4.62 13.80 -19.10
C SER A 16 -4.57 13.68 -17.58
N ARG A 17 -5.60 13.11 -16.94
CA ARG A 17 -5.71 13.04 -15.47
C ARG A 17 -5.09 11.75 -14.93
N PRO A 18 -4.10 11.82 -14.03
CA PRO A 18 -3.69 10.66 -13.27
C PRO A 18 -4.74 10.33 -12.20
N GLU A 19 -5.03 9.05 -12.05
CA GLU A 19 -5.78 8.51 -10.93
C GLU A 19 -4.85 7.57 -10.17
N VAL A 20 -4.91 7.62 -8.85
CA VAL A 20 -4.07 6.80 -7.97
C VAL A 20 -4.93 5.95 -7.07
N PHE A 21 -4.44 4.76 -6.75
CA PHE A 21 -5.07 3.86 -5.81
C PHE A 21 -4.56 4.12 -4.39
N LEU A 22 -5.46 4.43 -3.48
CA LEU A 22 -5.18 4.60 -2.05
C LEU A 22 -6.08 3.65 -1.26
N VAL A 23 -5.61 3.23 -0.10
CA VAL A 23 -6.38 2.45 0.87
C VAL A 23 -6.72 3.29 2.08
N HIS A 24 -7.87 2.98 2.66
CA HIS A 24 -8.31 3.54 3.93
C HIS A 24 -8.40 2.41 4.95
N PRO A 25 -7.64 2.47 6.06
CA PRO A 25 -7.75 1.47 7.12
C PRO A 25 -9.19 1.40 7.64
N GLY A 26 -9.74 0.19 7.69
CA GLY A 26 -11.09 -0.07 8.18
C GLY A 26 -11.12 -0.55 9.63
N GLY A 27 -12.28 -1.04 10.03
CA GLY A 27 -12.47 -1.70 11.33
C GLY A 27 -12.68 -0.74 12.51
N PRO A 28 -12.87 -1.30 13.72
CA PRO A 28 -13.31 -0.55 14.89
C PRO A 28 -12.36 0.58 15.32
N TYR A 29 -11.05 0.41 15.12
CA TYR A 29 -10.04 1.43 15.44
C TYR A 29 -10.03 2.65 14.51
N TRP A 30 -10.63 2.52 13.33
CA TRP A 30 -10.65 3.54 12.27
C TRP A 30 -12.06 3.99 11.87
N ALA A 31 -13.10 3.44 12.50
CA ALA A 31 -14.50 3.76 12.24
C ALA A 31 -14.90 5.25 12.38
N LYS A 32 -14.04 6.09 12.97
CA LYS A 32 -14.25 7.54 13.14
C LYS A 32 -13.09 8.39 12.59
N LYS A 33 -12.21 7.81 11.76
CA LYS A 33 -11.01 8.45 11.25
C LYS A 33 -11.03 8.39 9.74
N ASP A 34 -11.48 9.45 9.08
CA ASP A 34 -11.46 9.56 7.61
C ASP A 34 -10.34 10.49 7.12
N ASP A 35 -10.30 11.72 7.67
CA ASP A 35 -9.31 12.70 7.27
C ASP A 35 -7.89 12.30 7.71
N GLY A 36 -6.96 12.30 6.75
CA GLY A 36 -5.55 11.94 6.99
C GLY A 36 -5.30 10.45 7.24
N ALA A 37 -6.30 9.59 7.11
CA ALA A 37 -6.18 8.15 7.30
C ALA A 37 -5.86 7.38 6.00
N TRP A 38 -6.05 8.00 4.84
CA TRP A 38 -5.71 7.43 3.54
C TRP A 38 -4.20 7.26 3.35
N SER A 39 -3.78 6.10 2.84
CA SER A 39 -2.38 5.81 2.55
C SER A 39 -2.19 4.94 1.31
N VAL A 40 -0.95 4.78 0.86
CA VAL A 40 -0.57 3.68 -0.03
C VAL A 40 -0.63 2.35 0.75
N PRO A 41 -1.03 1.23 0.11
CA PRO A 41 -0.79 -0.11 0.63
C PRO A 41 0.70 -0.29 0.93
N LYS A 42 1.03 -0.80 2.12
CA LYS A 42 2.40 -0.87 2.61
C LYS A 42 2.51 -1.76 3.83
N GLY A 43 3.66 -2.41 3.96
CA GLY A 43 3.99 -3.15 5.17
C GLY A 43 5.48 -3.17 5.45
N LEU A 44 5.90 -4.05 6.36
CA LEU A 44 7.28 -4.15 6.79
C LEU A 44 8.07 -5.03 5.82
N VAL A 45 9.28 -4.60 5.49
CA VAL A 45 10.20 -5.38 4.67
C VAL A 45 10.74 -6.54 5.51
N ASN A 46 10.57 -7.75 5.01
CA ASN A 46 11.14 -8.96 5.61
C ASN A 46 12.66 -9.05 5.38
N PRO A 47 13.41 -9.80 6.20
CA PRO A 47 14.86 -9.91 6.08
C PRO A 47 15.37 -10.40 4.71
N ASP A 48 14.58 -11.22 4.02
CA ASP A 48 14.98 -11.95 2.80
C ASP A 48 14.28 -11.45 1.53
N GLU A 49 13.66 -10.26 1.58
CA GLU A 49 12.98 -9.66 0.41
C GLU A 49 13.52 -8.26 0.13
N ASP A 50 13.57 -7.87 -1.15
CA ASP A 50 13.82 -6.49 -1.51
C ASP A 50 12.57 -5.63 -1.29
N GLU A 51 12.77 -4.32 -1.20
CA GLU A 51 11.71 -3.40 -0.80
C GLU A 51 10.59 -3.31 -1.88
N LEU A 52 10.90 -3.46 -3.17
CA LEU A 52 9.89 -3.48 -4.23
C LEU A 52 9.06 -4.77 -4.19
N ALA A 53 9.72 -5.91 -3.97
CA ALA A 53 9.05 -7.19 -3.76
C ALA A 53 8.11 -7.13 -2.54
N CYS A 54 8.55 -6.49 -1.45
CA CYS A 54 7.70 -6.19 -0.30
C CYS A 54 6.49 -5.32 -0.71
N ALA A 55 6.71 -4.22 -1.43
CA ALA A 55 5.62 -3.33 -1.86
C ALA A 55 4.57 -4.06 -2.70
N ARG A 56 4.99 -4.94 -3.62
CA ARG A 56 4.10 -5.78 -4.44
C ARG A 56 3.34 -6.81 -3.60
N ARG A 57 4.03 -7.49 -2.67
CA ARG A 57 3.43 -8.44 -1.74
C ARG A 57 2.35 -7.78 -0.89
N GLU A 58 2.68 -6.67 -0.23
CA GLU A 58 1.76 -5.92 0.64
C GLU A 58 0.57 -5.35 -0.12
N PHE A 59 0.79 -4.83 -1.34
CA PHE A 59 -0.30 -4.41 -2.22
C PHE A 59 -1.29 -5.55 -2.47
N ARG A 60 -0.79 -6.75 -2.79
CA ARG A 60 -1.63 -7.92 -2.99
C ARG A 60 -2.34 -8.36 -1.71
N GLU A 61 -1.65 -8.38 -0.58
CA GLU A 61 -2.23 -8.81 0.69
C GLU A 61 -3.34 -7.86 1.17
N GLU A 62 -3.16 -6.54 1.04
CA GLU A 62 -4.14 -5.55 1.47
C GLU A 62 -5.29 -5.35 0.47
N THR A 63 -5.08 -5.65 -0.80
CA THR A 63 -6.06 -5.31 -1.85
C THR A 63 -6.63 -6.50 -2.63
N GLY A 64 -5.91 -7.62 -2.68
CA GLY A 64 -6.21 -8.78 -3.52
C GLY A 64 -5.86 -8.59 -4.99
N PHE A 65 -5.29 -7.45 -5.38
CA PHE A 65 -4.90 -7.16 -6.76
C PHE A 65 -3.44 -7.53 -7.03
N GLU A 66 -3.18 -8.03 -8.23
CA GLU A 66 -1.83 -8.24 -8.73
C GLU A 66 -1.39 -7.02 -9.54
N THR A 67 -0.09 -6.78 -9.53
CA THR A 67 0.57 -5.74 -10.35
C THR A 67 1.29 -6.41 -11.49
N ASP A 68 1.22 -5.85 -12.70
CA ASP A 68 1.90 -6.41 -13.86
C ASP A 68 3.42 -6.48 -13.61
N GLU A 69 4.03 -7.64 -13.84
CA GLU A 69 5.48 -7.84 -13.68
C GLU A 69 6.30 -6.99 -14.67
N GLY A 70 5.71 -6.65 -15.82
CA GLY A 70 6.27 -5.74 -16.82
C GLY A 70 5.85 -4.28 -16.67
N GLY A 71 5.11 -3.93 -15.62
CA GLY A 71 4.67 -2.56 -15.35
C GLY A 71 5.86 -1.61 -15.19
N ARG A 72 5.73 -0.36 -15.66
CA ARG A 72 6.78 0.64 -15.54
C ARG A 72 6.80 1.22 -14.13
N GLU A 73 7.64 0.62 -13.31
CA GLU A 73 7.92 1.05 -11.96
C GLU A 73 8.66 2.38 -11.93
N ARG A 74 8.34 3.21 -10.94
CA ARG A 74 9.07 4.44 -10.62
C ARG A 74 9.29 4.52 -9.12
N ASP A 75 10.55 4.64 -8.74
CA ASP A 75 10.94 5.02 -7.38
C ASP A 75 10.44 6.45 -7.10
N LEU A 76 9.58 6.61 -6.09
CA LEU A 76 9.09 7.91 -5.62
C LEU A 76 9.91 8.45 -4.45
N GLY A 77 10.80 7.65 -3.88
CA GLY A 77 11.70 7.99 -2.80
C GLY A 77 11.32 7.41 -1.45
N ILE A 78 12.10 7.83 -0.45
CA ILE A 78 12.01 7.37 0.94
C ILE A 78 11.50 8.51 1.82
N PHE A 79 10.45 8.23 2.59
CA PHE A 79 9.74 9.18 3.44
C PHE A 79 9.84 8.78 4.92
N PRO A 80 10.21 9.69 5.83
CA PRO A 80 10.17 9.41 7.27
C PRO A 80 8.71 9.30 7.75
N GLN A 81 8.47 8.41 8.71
CA GLN A 81 7.16 8.23 9.34
C GLN A 81 7.20 8.69 10.82
N PRO A 82 6.07 9.16 11.39
CA PRO A 82 6.00 9.58 12.80
C PRO A 82 6.45 8.50 13.80
N SER A 83 6.33 7.23 13.43
CA SER A 83 6.80 6.08 14.23
C SER A 83 8.32 5.91 14.27
N GLY A 84 9.08 6.73 13.54
CA GLY A 84 10.52 6.60 13.35
C GLY A 84 10.93 5.61 12.25
N LYS A 85 9.97 4.92 11.63
CA LYS A 85 10.20 4.07 10.45
C LYS A 85 10.47 4.91 9.20
N ARG A 86 11.08 4.30 8.19
CA ARG A 86 11.17 4.84 6.83
C ARG A 86 10.19 4.10 5.92
N LEU A 87 9.53 4.82 5.02
CA LEU A 87 8.65 4.28 4.00
C LEU A 87 9.27 4.54 2.63
N HIS A 88 9.65 3.50 1.89
CA HIS A 88 10.01 3.62 0.48
C HIS A 88 8.78 3.34 -0.38
N VAL A 89 8.51 4.19 -1.37
CA VAL A 89 7.31 4.07 -2.22
C VAL A 89 7.68 3.92 -3.68
N TRP A 90 7.05 2.95 -4.36
CA TRP A 90 7.08 2.79 -5.81
C TRP A 90 5.73 3.16 -6.41
N ALA A 91 5.74 3.81 -7.57
CA ALA A 91 4.56 3.92 -8.42
C ALA A 91 4.64 2.92 -9.57
N ILE A 92 3.55 2.19 -9.82
CA ILE A 92 3.44 1.25 -10.93
C ILE A 92 2.18 1.58 -11.73
N ASP A 93 2.29 1.63 -13.05
CA ASP A 93 1.11 1.77 -13.88
C ASP A 93 0.29 0.48 -13.87
N GLY A 94 -1.02 0.64 -13.76
CA GLY A 94 -1.95 -0.46 -13.86
C GLY A 94 -3.37 -0.01 -13.57
N ASP A 95 -4.32 -0.90 -13.80
CA ASP A 95 -5.73 -0.63 -13.65
C ASP A 95 -6.36 -1.70 -12.78
N CYS A 96 -7.18 -1.28 -11.82
CA CYS A 96 -8.02 -2.16 -11.03
C CYS A 96 -9.37 -1.50 -10.80
N ASN A 97 -10.37 -2.30 -10.45
CA ASN A 97 -11.64 -1.81 -9.98
C ASN A 97 -11.63 -1.82 -8.45
N PRO A 98 -11.58 -0.64 -7.77
CA PRO A 98 -11.52 -0.61 -6.31
C PRO A 98 -12.68 -1.30 -5.60
N ALA A 99 -13.83 -1.47 -6.27
CA ALA A 99 -14.97 -2.20 -5.73
C ALA A 99 -14.72 -3.71 -5.57
N ASP A 100 -13.71 -4.26 -6.24
CA ASP A 100 -13.34 -5.68 -6.17
C ASP A 100 -12.28 -5.98 -5.09
N LEU A 101 -11.92 -4.96 -4.28
CA LEU A 101 -10.88 -5.08 -3.24
C LEU A 101 -11.24 -6.18 -2.23
N LYS A 102 -10.27 -7.06 -1.97
CA LYS A 102 -10.35 -8.12 -0.95
C LYS A 102 -9.03 -8.21 -0.20
N SER A 103 -9.00 -7.65 1.00
CA SER A 103 -7.87 -7.78 1.92
C SER A 103 -7.79 -9.18 2.52
N ASN A 104 -6.58 -9.57 2.93
CA ASN A 104 -6.35 -10.71 3.80
C ASN A 104 -7.11 -10.59 5.13
N LEU A 105 -7.31 -11.75 5.77
CA LEU A 105 -7.91 -11.87 7.08
C LEU A 105 -6.82 -11.88 8.17
N PHE A 106 -7.17 -11.38 9.35
CA PHE A 106 -6.33 -11.41 10.55
C PHE A 106 -7.18 -11.72 11.78
N GLU A 107 -6.53 -12.18 12.85
CA GLU A 107 -7.17 -12.44 14.14
C GLU A 107 -7.00 -11.24 15.09
N MET A 108 -8.02 -10.99 15.91
CA MET A 108 -8.03 -9.89 16.87
C MET A 108 -8.82 -10.27 18.12
N GLU A 109 -8.38 -9.82 19.29
CA GLU A 109 -9.14 -9.94 20.53
C GLU A 109 -10.41 -9.07 20.47
N TRP A 110 -11.51 -9.57 21.04
CA TRP A 110 -12.80 -8.88 21.06
C TRP A 110 -13.34 -8.78 22.49
N PRO A 111 -13.85 -7.60 22.93
CA PRO A 111 -14.03 -6.35 22.18
C PRO A 111 -12.73 -5.55 21.94
N PRO A 112 -12.66 -4.74 20.87
CA PRO A 112 -11.54 -3.86 20.53
C PRO A 112 -11.47 -2.60 21.42
#